data_AF-A0A6J6KLY3-F1
#
_entry.id   AF-A0A6J6KLY3-F1
#
_cell.length_a   1.000
_cell.length_b   1.000
_cell.length_c   1.000
_cell.angle_alpha   90.00
_cell.angle_beta   90.00
_cell.angle_gamma   90.00
#
_symmetry.space_group_name_H-M   'P 1'
#
loop_
_entity.id
_entity.type
_entity.pdbx_description
1 polymer ?
#
loop_
_entity_poly.entity_id
_entity_poly.type
_entity_poly.pdbx_seq_one_letter_code
_entity_poly.pdbx_strand_id
1 'polypeptide(L)'
;MYRNGTLRATPQFTRAVIGAAIGYFILGLVSLVASFFGVGQGYGFYGVSGLGLLLAVAGVALASLFLVLDFDQIEKGVTAGVPEKESWRAAFGLMVTVVWLYLEVLRLISILRNDR
;
A
#
# COMPACT_ATOMS: atom_id res chain seq x y z
N MET A 1 -3.17 24.43 25.62
CA MET A 1 -3.30 24.09 24.18
C MET A 1 -1.94 23.72 23.57
N TYR A 2 -1.24 22.72 24.11
CA TYR A 2 0.17 22.41 23.74
C TYR A 2 0.48 20.90 23.66
N ARG A 3 -0.54 20.03 23.53
CA ARG A 3 -0.31 18.58 23.67
C ARG A 3 -1.35 17.74 22.93
N ASN A 4 -1.63 18.11 21.69
CA ASN A 4 -2.56 17.34 20.87
C ASN A 4 -1.78 16.41 19.95
N GLY A 5 -1.35 15.27 20.50
CA GLY A 5 -0.92 14.09 19.75
C GLY A 5 -2.10 13.41 19.05
N THR A 6 -2.86 14.18 18.27
CA THR A 6 -4.17 13.79 17.71
C THR A 6 -4.05 13.09 16.35
N LEU A 7 -2.83 12.75 15.93
CA LEU A 7 -2.57 11.82 14.84
C LEU A 7 -2.13 10.47 15.41
N ARG A 8 -2.86 9.95 16.39
CA ARG A 8 -2.76 8.52 16.70
C ARG A 8 -3.51 7.80 15.59
N ALA A 9 -2.86 6.85 14.91
CA ALA A 9 -3.57 5.88 14.10
C ALA A 9 -4.60 5.19 15.02
N THR A 10 -5.86 5.64 14.96
CA THR A 10 -6.94 5.08 15.75
C THR A 10 -7.05 3.61 15.38
N PRO A 11 -7.27 2.67 16.30
CA PRO A 11 -7.39 1.25 15.97
C PRO A 11 -8.40 0.96 14.84
N GLN A 12 -9.39 1.83 14.66
CA GLN A 12 -10.34 1.81 13.54
C GLN A 12 -9.69 2.15 12.18
N PHE A 13 -8.80 3.14 12.13
CA PHE A 13 -8.05 3.51 10.93
C PHE A 13 -7.09 2.40 10.52
N THR A 14 -6.32 1.84 11.47
CA THR A 14 -5.43 0.70 11.20
C THR A 14 -6.20 -0.50 10.65
N ARG A 15 -7.35 -0.82 11.24
CA ARG A 15 -8.22 -1.91 10.74
C ARG A 15 -8.76 -1.64 9.34
N ALA A 16 -9.17 -0.41 9.05
CA ALA A 16 -9.67 -0.03 7.73
C ALA A 16 -8.57 -0.16 6.65
N VAL A 17 -7.37 0.33 6.93
CA VAL A 17 -6.23 0.26 5.99
C VAL A 17 -5.77 -1.18 5.78
N ILE A 18 -5.68 -1.99 6.84
CA ILE A 18 -5.35 -3.43 6.70
C ILE A 18 -6.43 -4.14 5.87
N GLY A 19 -7.72 -3.86 6.13
CA GLY A 19 -8.81 -4.42 5.34
C GLY A 19 -8.73 -4.01 3.86
N ALA A 20 -8.43 -2.75 3.58
CA ALA A 20 -8.23 -2.25 2.23
C ALA A 20 -6.99 -2.88 1.55
N ALA A 21 -5.91 -3.12 2.31
CA ALA A 21 -4.71 -3.79 1.80
C ALA A 21 -4.98 -5.25 1.42
N ILE A 22 -5.72 -5.99 2.25
CA ILE A 22 -6.16 -7.35 1.92
C ILE A 22 -7.06 -7.33 0.68
N GLY A 23 -8.01 -6.39 0.61
CA GLY A 23 -8.87 -6.22 -0.56
C GLY A 23 -8.08 -5.95 -1.84
N TYR A 24 -7.11 -5.04 -1.77
CA TYR A 24 -6.22 -4.72 -2.89
C TYR A 24 -5.39 -5.93 -3.33
N PHE A 25 -4.87 -6.70 -2.37
CA PHE A 25 -4.13 -7.92 -2.65
C PHE A 25 -4.99 -8.97 -3.36
N ILE A 26 -6.23 -9.19 -2.89
CA ILE A 26 -7.18 -10.09 -3.53
C ILE A 26 -7.52 -9.62 -4.95
N LEU A 27 -7.77 -8.31 -5.14
CA LEU A 27 -7.99 -7.74 -6.47
C LEU A 27 -6.80 -7.96 -7.39
N GLY A 28 -5.57 -7.84 -6.87
CA GLY A 28 -4.34 -8.17 -7.59
C GLY A 28 -4.28 -9.64 -8.02
N LEU A 29 -4.66 -10.58 -7.15
CA LEU A 29 -4.73 -12.00 -7.47
C LEU A 29 -5.79 -12.30 -8.54
N VAL A 30 -6.99 -11.72 -8.42
CA VAL A 30 -8.04 -11.87 -9.43
C VAL A 30 -7.60 -11.26 -10.75
N SER A 31 -6.94 -10.10 -10.73
CA SER A 31 -6.36 -9.47 -11.91
C SER A 31 -5.31 -10.36 -12.58
N LEU A 32 -4.48 -11.05 -11.80
CA LEU A 32 -3.49 -12.00 -12.30
C LEU A 32 -4.16 -13.22 -12.93
N VAL A 33 -5.19 -13.79 -12.31
CA VAL A 33 -5.95 -14.89 -12.91
C VAL A 33 -6.62 -14.43 -14.20
N ALA A 34 -7.26 -13.26 -14.19
CA ALA A 34 -7.90 -12.66 -15.36
C ALA A 34 -6.92 -12.38 -16.51
N SER A 35 -5.66 -12.08 -16.21
CA SER A 35 -4.65 -11.85 -17.25
C SER A 35 -4.34 -13.12 -18.06
N PHE A 36 -4.40 -14.31 -17.45
CA PHE A 36 -4.29 -15.59 -18.17
C PHE A 36 -5.46 -15.85 -19.13
N PHE A 37 -6.61 -15.23 -18.90
CA PHE A 37 -7.78 -15.28 -19.79
C PHE A 37 -7.79 -14.15 -20.84
N GLY A 38 -6.69 -13.38 -20.97
CA GLY A 38 -6.54 -12.33 -21.98
C GLY A 38 -7.19 -10.99 -21.63
N VAL A 39 -7.64 -10.79 -20.39
CA VAL A 39 -8.22 -9.51 -19.94
C VAL A 39 -7.15 -8.41 -19.98
N GLY A 40 -7.50 -7.25 -20.55
CA GLY A 40 -6.62 -6.08 -20.61
C GLY A 40 -5.33 -6.31 -21.40
N GLN A 41 -5.39 -7.00 -22.56
CA GLN A 41 -4.22 -7.36 -23.38
C GLN A 41 -3.20 -8.24 -22.62
N GLY A 42 -3.65 -9.02 -21.63
CA GLY A 42 -2.77 -9.85 -20.80
C GLY A 42 -2.15 -9.11 -19.59
N TYR A 43 -2.54 -7.86 -19.33
CA TYR A 43 -2.16 -7.10 -18.12
C TYR A 43 -3.22 -7.17 -17.00
N GLY A 44 -4.31 -7.92 -17.20
CA GLY A 44 -5.40 -8.03 -16.24
C GLY A 44 -6.21 -6.74 -16.12
N PHE A 45 -6.78 -6.47 -14.95
CA PHE A 45 -7.57 -5.26 -14.70
C PHE A 45 -6.76 -3.96 -14.81
N TYR A 46 -5.42 -4.04 -14.73
CA TYR A 46 -4.53 -2.90 -14.96
C TYR A 46 -4.42 -2.50 -16.44
N GLY A 47 -4.74 -3.41 -17.37
CA GLY A 47 -4.75 -3.14 -18.82
C GLY A 47 -6.12 -2.71 -19.36
N VAL A 48 -7.15 -2.67 -18.52
CA VAL A 48 -8.48 -2.16 -18.92
C VAL A 48 -8.48 -0.64 -18.75
N SER A 49 -8.63 0.09 -19.88
CA SER A 49 -8.58 1.56 -19.88
C SER A 49 -9.55 2.15 -18.85
N GLY A 50 -9.09 3.09 -18.04
CA GLY A 50 -9.86 3.71 -16.95
C GLY A 50 -9.88 2.94 -15.62
N LEU A 51 -10.09 1.62 -15.64
CA LEU A 51 -10.04 0.80 -14.41
C LEU A 51 -8.61 0.63 -13.88
N GLY A 52 -7.63 0.46 -14.77
CA GLY A 52 -6.23 0.38 -14.38
C GLY A 52 -5.72 1.65 -13.69
N LEU A 53 -6.16 2.82 -14.18
CA LEU A 53 -5.81 4.11 -13.58
C LEU A 53 -6.39 4.25 -12.16
N LEU A 54 -7.67 3.92 -11.99
CA LEU A 54 -8.32 3.95 -10.67
C LEU A 54 -7.65 3.01 -9.67
N LEU A 55 -7.32 1.78 -10.10
CA LEU A 55 -6.61 0.81 -9.28
C LEU A 55 -5.21 1.30 -8.90
N ALA A 56 -4.45 1.87 -9.84
CA ALA A 56 -3.12 2.41 -9.56
C ALA A 56 -3.16 3.60 -8.59
N VAL A 57 -4.11 4.53 -8.76
CA VAL A 57 -4.29 5.65 -7.82
C VAL A 57 -4.67 5.15 -6.43
N ALA A 58 -5.60 4.19 -6.36
CA ALA A 58 -5.99 3.57 -5.09
C ALA A 58 -4.81 2.84 -4.44
N GLY A 59 -3.99 2.13 -5.22
CA GLY A 59 -2.78 1.44 -4.76
C GLY A 59 -1.74 2.40 -4.17
N VAL A 60 -1.45 3.52 -4.85
CA VAL A 60 -0.53 4.56 -4.34
C VAL A 60 -1.07 5.16 -3.04
N ALA A 61 -2.36 5.53 -3.00
CA ALA A 61 -2.99 6.08 -1.80
C ALA A 61 -2.90 5.08 -0.63
N LEU A 62 -3.23 3.83 -0.87
CA LEU A 62 -3.18 2.77 0.13
C LEU A 62 -1.75 2.53 0.64
N ALA A 63 -0.76 2.42 -0.26
CA ALA A 63 0.63 2.23 0.12
C ALA A 63 1.15 3.39 0.98
N SER A 64 0.72 4.64 0.68
CA SER A 64 1.07 5.79 1.52
C SER A 64 0.48 5.71 2.92
N LEU A 65 -0.77 5.24 3.06
CA LEU A 65 -1.40 5.03 4.38
C LEU A 65 -0.72 3.89 5.15
N PHE A 66 -0.30 2.83 4.44
CA PHE A 66 0.43 1.72 5.04
C PHE A 66 1.79 2.18 5.60
N LEU A 67 2.48 3.07 4.89
CA LEU A 67 3.74 3.66 5.33
C LEU A 67 3.55 4.52 6.61
N VAL A 68 2.43 5.23 6.73
CA VAL A 68 2.08 5.93 7.98
C VAL A 68 1.85 4.95 9.13
N LEU A 69 1.22 3.80 8.87
CA LEU A 69 1.03 2.76 9.88
C LEU A 69 2.35 2.12 10.32
N ASP A 70 3.27 1.89 9.39
CA ASP A 70 4.60 1.36 9.70
C ASP A 70 5.34 2.31 10.65
N PHE A 71 5.33 3.62 10.37
CA PHE A 71 5.94 4.62 11.26
C PHE A 71 5.28 4.66 12.65
N ASP A 72 3.94 4.62 12.72
CA ASP A 72 3.21 4.60 13.99
C ASP A 72 3.52 3.32 14.81
N GLN A 73 3.67 2.17 14.15
CA GLN A 73 4.08 0.92 14.81
C GLN A 73 5.51 1.03 15.38
N ILE A 74 6.42 1.64 14.63
CA ILE A 74 7.80 1.84 15.07
C ILE A 74 7.88 2.79 16.25
N GLU A 75 7.19 3.94 16.20
CA GLU A 75 7.14 4.90 17.31
C GLU A 75 6.58 4.27 18.59
N LYS A 76 5.53 3.46 18.47
CA LYS A 76 4.97 2.68 19.58
C LYS A 76 5.96 1.65 20.13
N GLY A 77 6.69 0.95 19.25
CA GLY A 77 7.72 -0.01 19.64
C GLY A 77 8.87 0.64 20.41
N VAL A 78 9.35 1.79 19.94
CA VAL A 78 10.40 2.57 20.62
C VAL A 78 9.91 3.08 21.97
N THR A 79 8.69 3.62 22.04
CA THR A 79 8.10 4.13 23.29
C THR A 79 7.87 3.03 24.32
N ALA A 80 7.56 1.81 23.86
CA ALA A 80 7.39 0.64 24.72
C ALA A 80 8.71 0.00 25.17
N GLY A 81 9.87 0.51 24.72
CA GLY A 81 11.19 0.00 25.09
C GLY A 81 11.48 -1.39 24.51
N VAL A 82 10.94 -1.70 23.32
CA VAL A 82 11.18 -2.98 22.63
C VAL A 82 12.68 -3.17 22.38
N PRO A 83 13.24 -4.39 22.57
CA PRO A 83 14.67 -4.64 22.38
C PRO A 83 15.19 -4.19 21.01
N GLU A 84 16.41 -3.64 20.96
CA GLU A 84 17.05 -3.17 19.72
C GLU A 84 17.14 -4.27 18.64
N LYS A 85 17.20 -5.54 19.07
CA LYS A 85 17.17 -6.70 18.17
C LYS A 85 15.89 -6.82 17.34
N GLU A 86 14.83 -6.07 17.63
CA GLU A 86 13.60 -6.05 16.83
C GLU A 86 13.61 -4.94 15.78
N SER A 87 14.57 -4.01 15.83
CA SER A 87 14.68 -2.88 14.90
C SER A 87 14.81 -3.32 13.44
N TRP A 88 15.49 -4.45 13.18
CA TRP A 88 15.64 -4.98 11.82
C TRP A 88 14.30 -5.44 11.23
N ARG A 89 13.37 -5.97 12.04
CA ARG A 89 12.04 -6.39 11.59
C ARG A 89 11.19 -5.20 11.22
N ALA A 90 11.24 -4.16 12.05
CA ALA A 90 10.61 -2.87 11.79
C ALA A 90 11.15 -2.23 10.50
N ALA A 91 12.48 -2.15 10.35
CA ALA A 91 13.11 -1.60 9.15
C ALA A 91 12.78 -2.40 7.89
N PHE A 92 12.70 -3.73 8.00
CA PHE A 92 12.30 -4.59 6.89
C PHE A 92 10.85 -4.32 6.43
N GLY A 93 9.90 -4.24 7.36
CA GLY A 93 8.51 -3.92 7.03
C GLY A 93 8.39 -2.58 6.30
N LEU A 94 9.07 -1.57 6.83
CA LEU A 94 9.12 -0.22 6.25
C LEU A 94 9.74 -0.25 4.83
N MET A 95 10.83 -0.99 4.63
CA MET A 95 11.44 -1.17 3.30
C MET A 95 10.45 -1.81 2.31
N VAL A 96 9.75 -2.87 2.72
CA VAL A 96 8.77 -3.55 1.86
C VAL A 96 7.68 -2.59 1.41
N THR A 97 7.16 -1.77 2.33
CA THR A 97 6.12 -0.77 2.00
C THR A 97 6.64 0.32 1.07
N VAL A 98 7.89 0.78 1.24
CA VAL A 98 8.52 1.74 0.33
C VAL A 98 8.69 1.15 -1.08
N VAL A 99 9.17 -0.10 -1.18
CA VAL A 99 9.31 -0.80 -2.47
C VAL A 99 7.94 -1.00 -3.12
N TRP A 100 6.92 -1.35 -2.34
CA TRP A 100 5.56 -1.47 -2.86
C TRP A 100 5.03 -0.14 -3.40
N LEU A 101 5.17 0.95 -2.63
CA LEU A 101 4.79 2.29 -3.08
C LEU A 101 5.53 2.68 -4.37
N TYR A 102 6.82 2.37 -4.46
CA TYR A 102 7.60 2.60 -5.68
C TYR A 102 7.00 1.88 -6.90
N LEU A 103 6.64 0.61 -6.76
CA LEU A 103 6.01 -0.16 -7.84
C LEU A 103 4.64 0.41 -8.25
N GLU A 104 3.84 0.89 -7.29
CA GLU A 104 2.55 1.51 -7.60
C GLU A 104 2.71 2.84 -8.34
N VAL A 105 3.67 3.67 -7.93
CA VAL A 105 3.97 4.94 -8.63
C VAL A 105 4.48 4.67 -10.04
N LEU A 106 5.38 3.70 -10.22
CA LEU A 106 5.83 3.29 -11.55
C LEU A 106 4.67 2.82 -12.42
N ARG A 107 3.76 2.01 -11.85
CA ARG A 107 2.58 1.52 -12.56
C ARG A 107 1.66 2.67 -12.97
N LEU A 108 1.41 3.62 -12.07
CA LEU A 108 0.61 4.81 -12.34
C LEU A 108 1.19 5.61 -13.51
N ILE A 109 2.50 5.88 -13.48
CA ILE A 109 3.21 6.60 -14.56
C ILE A 109 3.16 5.81 -15.87
N SER A 110 3.31 4.49 -15.81
CA SER A 110 3.24 3.61 -16.98
C SER A 110 1.87 3.70 -17.66
N ILE A 111 0.77 3.63 -16.89
CA ILE A 111 -0.59 3.76 -17.42
C ILE A 111 -0.82 5.14 -18.03
N LEU A 112 -0.41 6.22 -17.35
CA LEU A 112 -0.50 7.59 -17.86
C LEU A 112 0.32 7.83 -19.14
N ARG A 113 1.38 7.05 -19.35
CA ARG A 113 2.19 7.10 -20.57
C ARG A 113 1.56 6.28 -21.70
N ASN A 114 0.95 5.15 -21.39
CA ASN A 114 0.39 4.21 -22.38
C ASN A 114 -1.02 4.61 -22.86
N ASP A 115 -1.74 5.47 -22.12
CA ASP A 115 -3.01 6.10 -22.55
C ASP A 115 -2.83 7.25 -23.58
N ARG A 116 -1.61 7.42 -24.15
CA ARG A 116 -1.32 8.32 -25.28
C ARG A 116 -0.91 7.51 -26.50
#